data_AF-A0A939NXX2-F1
#
_entry.id   AF-A0A939NXX2-F1
#
_cell.length_a   1.000
_cell.length_b   1.000
_cell.length_c   1.000
_cell.angle_alpha   90.00
_cell.angle_beta   90.00
_cell.angle_gamma   90.00
#
_symmetry.space_group_name_H-M   'P 1'
#
loop_
_entity.id
_entity.type
_entity.pdbx_description
1 polymer ?
#
loop_
_entity_poly.entity_id
_entity_poly.type
_entity_poly.pdbx_seq_one_letter_code
_entity_poly.pdbx_strand_id
1 'polypeptide(L)'
;MRTLNPTLLRDSIHEGVQVQALQQIPIPEQRLVIHKIYTRKVKEFSSIYPFVFAVENALRSVLADYLEERFGRMEWWTLVRNARQNGQSYTAFPNILGTPVNPAFVKAVWRVFDNMVNQQHINNVTGNNKTDEFYYCLTLGDLWTIMQADWPLIRNMFATDVLGFTFTKTMFNDTMRVIKETRNELFHSNPIKDRKKIVDACERILNGLQFHLGDYDHDLGAAQSVRVPATVARAQRHVIPAR
;
A
#
# COMPACT_ATOMS: atom_id res chain seq x y z
N MET A 1 5.42 -17.16 18.37
CA MET A 1 5.53 -17.81 17.05
C MET A 1 4.46 -17.19 16.14
N ARG A 2 4.81 -16.40 15.13
CA ARG A 2 3.81 -15.85 14.19
C ARG A 2 3.43 -16.97 13.22
N THR A 3 2.21 -17.47 13.29
CA THR A 3 1.67 -18.42 12.32
C THR A 3 1.54 -17.72 10.98
N LEU A 4 2.26 -18.17 9.97
CA LEU A 4 2.14 -17.64 8.61
C LEU A 4 0.78 -18.02 8.04
N ASN A 5 -0.06 -17.02 7.82
CA ASN A 5 -1.32 -17.07 7.06
C ASN A 5 -2.32 -18.18 7.47
N PRO A 6 -2.76 -18.23 8.74
CA PRO A 6 -3.74 -19.22 9.22
C PRO A 6 -5.08 -19.15 8.46
N THR A 7 -5.47 -17.94 8.05
CA THR A 7 -6.68 -17.70 7.24
C THR A 7 -6.65 -18.44 5.91
N LEU A 8 -5.54 -18.35 5.18
CA LEU A 8 -5.38 -19.01 3.88
C LEU A 8 -5.49 -20.53 3.99
N LEU A 9 -4.90 -21.13 5.03
CA LEU A 9 -4.98 -22.56 5.26
C LEU A 9 -6.41 -23.00 5.59
N ARG A 10 -7.07 -22.30 6.54
CA ARG A 10 -8.47 -22.55 6.90
C ARG A 10 -9.37 -22.53 5.67
N ASP A 11 -9.26 -21.47 4.86
CA ASP A 11 -10.11 -21.28 3.68
C ASP A 11 -9.80 -22.31 2.59
N SER A 12 -8.55 -22.77 2.48
CA SER A 12 -8.17 -23.85 1.56
C SER A 12 -8.78 -25.19 1.96
N ILE A 13 -8.84 -25.48 3.27
CA ILE A 13 -9.49 -26.69 3.79
C ILE A 13 -11.00 -26.63 3.54
N HIS A 14 -11.65 -25.51 3.88
CA HIS A 14 -13.09 -25.33 3.67
C HIS A 14 -13.48 -25.48 2.20
N GLU A 15 -12.73 -24.84 1.29
CA GLU A 15 -12.98 -24.95 -0.15
C GLU A 15 -12.81 -26.40 -0.63
N GLY A 16 -11.75 -27.10 -0.20
CA GLY A 16 -11.56 -28.50 -0.60
C GLY A 16 -12.71 -29.40 -0.13
N VAL A 17 -13.26 -29.16 1.07
CA VAL A 17 -14.40 -29.94 1.59
C VAL A 17 -15.62 -29.76 0.69
N GLN A 18 -15.84 -28.54 0.17
CA GLN A 18 -16.96 -28.22 -0.71
C GLN A 18 -16.79 -28.73 -2.14
N VAL A 19 -15.59 -28.62 -2.72
CA VAL A 19 -15.39 -28.84 -4.18
C VAL A 19 -15.16 -30.32 -4.54
N GLN A 20 -14.64 -31.14 -3.63
CA GLN A 20 -14.25 -32.52 -3.95
C GLN A 20 -14.74 -33.57 -2.95
N ALA A 21 -15.65 -33.20 -2.04
CA ALA A 21 -16.00 -34.03 -0.90
C ALA A 21 -14.72 -34.62 -0.28
N LEU A 22 -13.76 -33.77 0.12
CA LEU A 22 -12.43 -34.18 0.64
C LEU A 22 -12.48 -35.40 1.56
N GLN A 23 -13.56 -35.56 2.32
CA GLN A 23 -13.83 -36.68 3.22
C GLN A 23 -13.97 -38.06 2.52
N GLN A 24 -14.14 -38.09 1.20
CA GLN A 24 -14.36 -39.29 0.39
C GLN A 24 -13.08 -39.81 -0.29
N ILE A 25 -11.96 -39.07 -0.22
CA ILE A 25 -10.67 -39.48 -0.82
C ILE A 25 -9.63 -39.80 0.25
N PRO A 26 -8.60 -40.62 -0.03
CA PRO A 26 -7.55 -40.95 0.93
C PRO A 26 -6.80 -39.72 1.47
N ILE A 27 -6.41 -39.76 2.74
CA ILE A 27 -5.72 -38.64 3.44
C ILE A 27 -4.52 -38.06 2.65
N PRO A 28 -3.64 -38.86 2.02
CA PRO A 28 -2.54 -38.30 1.22
C PRO A 28 -3.02 -37.45 0.04
N GLU A 29 -4.12 -37.85 -0.62
CA GLU A 29 -4.73 -37.11 -1.72
C GLU A 29 -5.42 -35.84 -1.23
N GLN A 30 -6.07 -35.90 -0.06
CA GLN A 30 -6.62 -34.72 0.61
C GLN A 30 -5.56 -33.62 0.80
N ARG A 31 -4.38 -34.00 1.30
CA ARG A 31 -3.25 -33.07 1.50
C ARG A 31 -2.83 -32.41 0.19
N LEU A 32 -2.77 -33.19 -0.90
CA LEU A 32 -2.41 -32.69 -2.23
C LEU A 32 -3.44 -31.68 -2.76
N VAL A 33 -4.73 -31.95 -2.57
CA VAL A 33 -5.82 -31.05 -2.96
C VAL A 33 -5.76 -29.73 -2.18
N ILE A 34 -5.66 -29.80 -0.85
CA ILE A 34 -5.54 -28.62 0.01
C ILE A 34 -4.32 -27.78 -0.38
N HIS A 35 -3.17 -28.43 -0.63
CA HIS A 35 -1.96 -27.71 -1.04
C HIS A 35 -2.10 -27.04 -2.41
N LYS A 36 -2.79 -27.67 -3.38
CA LYS A 36 -3.08 -27.04 -4.68
C LYS A 36 -3.97 -25.80 -4.52
N ILE A 37 -5.03 -25.89 -3.72
CA ILE A 37 -5.93 -24.76 -3.43
C ILE A 37 -5.14 -23.64 -2.74
N TYR A 38 -4.36 -23.98 -1.71
CA TYR A 38 -3.51 -23.01 -1.01
C TYR A 38 -2.55 -22.31 -1.97
N THR A 39 -1.87 -23.06 -2.84
CA THR A 39 -0.94 -22.52 -3.84
C THR A 39 -1.64 -21.57 -4.82
N ARG A 40 -2.85 -21.95 -5.29
CA ARG A 40 -3.67 -21.10 -6.16
C ARG A 40 -4.03 -19.80 -5.45
N LYS A 41 -4.52 -19.87 -4.21
CA LYS A 41 -4.83 -18.68 -3.41
C LYS A 41 -3.59 -17.80 -3.24
N VAL A 42 -2.44 -18.34 -2.83
CA VAL A 42 -1.18 -17.56 -2.75
C VAL A 42 -0.91 -16.81 -4.04
N LYS A 43 -1.03 -17.46 -5.20
CA LYS A 43 -0.86 -16.81 -6.51
C LYS A 43 -1.86 -15.67 -6.74
N GLU A 44 -3.12 -15.83 -6.34
CA GLU A 44 -4.16 -14.79 -6.43
C GLU A 44 -3.87 -13.59 -5.52
N PHE A 45 -3.31 -13.80 -4.33
CA PHE A 45 -2.86 -12.70 -3.47
C PHE A 45 -1.65 -11.99 -4.10
N SER A 46 -0.68 -12.77 -4.58
CA SER A 46 0.53 -12.25 -5.22
C SER A 46 0.27 -11.47 -6.51
N SER A 47 -0.84 -11.70 -7.21
CA SER A 47 -1.18 -10.93 -8.42
C SER A 47 -1.73 -9.54 -8.13
N ILE A 48 -2.26 -9.29 -6.92
CA ILE A 48 -2.85 -7.98 -6.56
C ILE A 48 -1.85 -7.13 -5.79
N TYR A 49 -0.96 -7.77 -5.04
CA TYR A 49 0.05 -7.12 -4.23
C TYR A 49 0.84 -6.04 -5.01
N PRO A 50 1.34 -6.29 -6.24
CA PRO A 50 2.12 -5.30 -6.97
C PRO A 50 1.32 -4.03 -7.30
N PHE A 51 0.03 -4.16 -7.61
CA PHE A 51 -0.82 -3.02 -7.98
C PHE A 51 -1.04 -2.06 -6.80
N VAL A 52 -1.25 -2.61 -5.61
CA VAL A 52 -1.35 -1.80 -4.39
C VAL A 52 -0.03 -1.08 -4.11
N PHE A 53 1.10 -1.76 -4.32
CA PHE A 53 2.43 -1.17 -4.14
C PHE A 53 2.74 -0.08 -5.16
N ALA A 54 2.32 -0.25 -6.42
CA ALA A 54 2.44 0.77 -7.45
C ALA A 54 1.76 2.07 -7.04
N VAL A 55 0.51 1.98 -6.57
CA VAL A 55 -0.25 3.14 -6.07
C VAL A 55 0.42 3.77 -4.84
N GLU A 56 0.79 2.93 -3.88
CA GLU A 56 1.48 3.37 -2.67
C GLU A 56 2.79 4.11 -2.96
N ASN A 57 3.55 3.65 -3.94
CA ASN A 57 4.79 4.28 -4.37
C ASN A 57 4.51 5.60 -5.10
N ALA A 58 3.62 5.58 -6.11
CA ALA A 58 3.26 6.76 -6.89
C ALA A 58 2.71 7.90 -6.01
N LEU A 59 1.83 7.57 -5.05
CA LEU A 59 1.30 8.56 -4.10
C LEU A 59 2.40 9.18 -3.24
N ARG A 60 3.41 8.40 -2.83
CA ARG A 60 4.52 8.93 -2.01
C ARG A 60 5.42 9.84 -2.84
N SER A 61 5.88 9.37 -3.99
CA SER A 61 6.80 10.13 -4.84
C SER A 61 6.16 11.42 -5.34
N VAL A 62 4.96 11.35 -5.91
CA VAL A 62 4.29 12.55 -6.44
C VAL A 62 3.95 13.54 -5.32
N LEU A 63 3.54 13.07 -4.14
CA LEU A 63 3.29 13.98 -3.01
C LEU A 63 4.57 14.65 -2.50
N ALA A 64 5.69 13.93 -2.49
CA ALA A 64 6.98 14.48 -2.09
C ALA A 64 7.39 15.61 -3.02
N ASP A 65 7.45 15.31 -4.32
CA ASP A 65 7.82 16.26 -5.36
C ASP A 65 6.87 17.47 -5.40
N TYR A 66 5.56 17.22 -5.35
CA TYR A 66 4.55 18.26 -5.39
C TYR A 66 4.67 19.21 -4.18
N LEU A 67 4.79 18.69 -2.96
CA LEU A 67 4.88 19.55 -1.78
C LEU A 67 6.23 20.26 -1.67
N GLU A 68 7.31 19.66 -2.17
CA GLU A 68 8.59 20.35 -2.34
C GLU A 68 8.43 21.60 -3.21
N GLU A 69 7.83 21.46 -4.39
CA GLU A 69 7.60 22.60 -5.30
C GLU A 69 6.69 23.66 -4.64
N ARG A 70 5.61 23.23 -3.98
CA ARG A 70 4.62 24.15 -3.38
C ARG A 70 5.12 24.90 -2.14
N PHE A 71 6.03 24.30 -1.39
CA PHE A 71 6.61 24.92 -0.19
C PHE A 71 8.02 25.47 -0.44
N GLY A 72 8.63 25.16 -1.60
CA GLY A 72 9.95 25.61 -2.01
C GLY A 72 11.12 24.90 -1.33
N ARG A 73 10.87 23.80 -0.60
CA ARG A 73 11.89 22.98 0.08
C ARG A 73 11.40 21.54 0.28
N MET A 74 12.29 20.57 0.04
CA MET A 74 12.02 19.14 0.21
C MET A 74 11.75 18.77 1.67
N GLU A 75 12.48 19.39 2.60
CA GLU A 75 12.44 19.12 4.03
C GLU A 75 11.45 20.01 4.81
N TRP A 76 10.43 20.57 4.16
CA TRP A 76 9.43 21.49 4.76
C TRP A 76 8.81 20.93 6.07
N TRP A 77 8.64 19.61 6.16
CA TRP A 77 8.06 18.90 7.30
C TRP A 77 8.91 19.02 8.57
N THR A 78 10.20 19.33 8.44
CA THR A 78 11.11 19.56 9.57
C THR A 78 10.67 20.77 10.40
N LEU A 79 9.99 21.75 9.81
CA LEU A 79 9.43 22.89 10.53
C LEU A 79 8.39 22.45 11.56
N VAL A 80 7.48 21.57 11.14
CA VAL A 80 6.44 21.00 11.99
C VAL A 80 7.06 20.14 13.10
N ARG A 81 8.02 19.27 12.73
CA ARG A 81 8.77 18.43 13.68
C ARG A 81 9.48 19.28 14.74
N ASN A 82 10.24 20.29 14.33
CA ASN A 82 11.05 21.12 15.22
C ASN A 82 10.17 21.95 16.15
N ALA A 83 9.08 22.53 15.65
CA ALA A 83 8.12 23.25 16.49
C ALA A 83 7.48 22.34 17.55
N ARG A 84 7.12 21.11 17.17
CA ARG A 84 6.66 20.10 18.13
C ARG A 84 7.70 19.80 19.20
N GLN A 85 8.96 19.60 18.82
CA GLN A 85 10.06 19.36 19.76
C GLN A 85 10.30 20.56 20.70
N ASN A 86 10.03 21.78 20.22
CA ASN A 86 10.10 23.00 21.01
C ASN A 86 8.83 23.31 21.81
N GLY A 87 7.90 22.36 21.94
CA GLY A 87 6.69 22.50 22.77
C GLY A 87 5.60 23.39 22.18
N GLN A 88 5.66 23.71 20.88
CA GLN A 88 4.60 24.46 20.21
C GLN A 88 3.38 23.58 19.89
N SER A 89 2.33 24.20 19.36
CA SER A 89 1.10 23.54 18.89
C SER A 89 0.98 23.64 17.37
N TYR A 90 0.29 22.68 16.74
CA TYR A 90 -0.01 22.69 15.30
C TYR A 90 -0.76 23.95 14.84
N THR A 91 -1.47 24.61 15.76
CA THR A 91 -2.17 25.88 15.50
C THR A 91 -1.22 27.06 15.24
N ALA A 92 0.08 26.91 15.50
CA ALA A 92 1.09 27.93 15.24
C ALA A 92 1.46 28.06 13.74
N PHE A 93 0.92 27.19 12.88
CA PHE A 93 1.25 27.12 11.45
C PHE A 93 0.04 27.49 10.57
N PRO A 94 -0.30 28.79 10.43
CA PRO A 94 -1.29 29.22 9.44
C PRO A 94 -0.75 29.11 8.00
N ASN A 95 0.57 29.00 7.83
CA ASN A 95 1.25 28.77 6.56
C ASN A 95 2.48 27.89 6.79
N ILE A 96 2.96 27.27 5.70
CA ILE A 96 4.25 26.57 5.64
C ILE A 96 5.06 27.27 4.56
N LEU A 97 6.20 27.87 4.96
CA LEU A 97 7.09 28.60 4.05
C LEU A 97 6.36 29.66 3.19
N GLY A 98 5.42 30.38 3.81
CA GLY A 98 4.63 31.42 3.14
C GLY A 98 3.41 30.91 2.36
N THR A 99 3.28 29.60 2.14
CA THR A 99 2.11 28.99 1.49
C THR A 99 1.01 28.74 2.52
N PRO A 100 -0.19 29.33 2.37
CA PRO A 100 -1.31 29.05 3.26
C PRO A 100 -1.69 27.57 3.23
N VAL A 101 -1.95 26.99 4.41
CA VAL A 101 -2.38 25.59 4.55
C VAL A 101 -3.56 25.49 5.50
N ASN A 102 -4.42 24.49 5.29
CA ASN A 102 -5.50 24.20 6.21
C ASN A 102 -4.93 23.70 7.56
N PRO A 103 -5.42 24.17 8.72
CA PRO A 103 -5.01 23.66 10.03
C PRO A 103 -5.15 22.13 10.17
N ALA A 104 -6.12 21.53 9.47
CA ALA A 104 -6.29 20.08 9.44
C ALA A 104 -5.09 19.35 8.80
N PHE A 105 -4.44 19.96 7.79
CA PHE A 105 -3.25 19.39 7.15
C PHE A 105 -2.07 19.40 8.10
N VAL A 106 -1.80 20.53 8.76
CA VAL A 106 -0.74 20.60 9.77
C VAL A 106 -1.01 19.60 10.89
N LYS A 107 -2.25 19.51 11.36
CA LYS A 107 -2.65 18.53 12.38
C LYS A 107 -2.43 17.09 11.92
N ALA A 108 -2.69 16.77 10.65
CA ALA A 108 -2.45 15.44 10.10
C ALA A 108 -0.95 15.10 10.10
N VAL A 109 -0.11 16.01 9.62
CA VAL A 109 1.36 15.88 9.65
C VAL A 109 1.87 15.77 11.09
N TRP A 110 1.35 16.59 12.00
CA TRP A 110 1.71 16.56 13.42
C TRP A 110 1.44 15.21 14.06
N ARG A 111 0.27 14.62 13.77
CA ARG A 111 -0.13 13.30 14.27
C ARG A 111 0.77 12.18 13.78
N VAL A 112 1.37 12.30 12.60
CA VAL A 112 2.38 11.33 12.14
C VAL A 112 3.53 11.27 13.13
N PHE A 113 4.05 12.42 13.56
CA PHE A 113 5.12 12.46 14.56
C PHE A 113 4.67 11.99 15.94
N ASP A 114 3.43 12.26 16.36
CA ASP A 114 2.89 11.76 17.63
C ASP A 114 2.79 10.23 17.65
N ASN A 115 2.41 9.63 16.51
CA ASN A 115 2.20 8.19 16.40
C ASN A 115 3.46 7.43 15.97
N MET A 116 4.56 8.13 15.71
CA MET A 116 5.81 7.51 15.29
C MET A 116 6.51 6.86 16.49
N VAL A 117 6.24 5.57 16.68
CA VAL A 117 6.82 4.77 17.78
C VAL A 117 8.05 3.95 17.38
N ASN A 118 8.27 3.75 16.08
CA ASN A 118 9.40 2.96 15.59
C ASN A 118 10.68 3.79 15.66
N GLN A 119 11.67 3.36 16.45
CA GLN A 119 12.93 4.06 16.64
C GLN A 119 13.70 4.31 15.33
N GLN A 120 13.67 3.37 14.39
CA GLN A 120 14.29 3.55 13.08
C GLN A 120 13.59 4.67 12.29
N HIS A 121 12.26 4.74 12.32
CA HIS A 121 11.52 5.82 11.66
C HIS A 121 11.81 7.17 12.32
N ILE A 122 11.86 7.21 13.65
CA ILE A 122 12.25 8.42 14.40
C ILE A 122 13.64 8.87 13.96
N ASN A 123 14.62 7.97 13.90
CA ASN A 123 15.98 8.28 13.48
C ASN A 123 16.05 8.75 12.02
N ASN A 124 15.22 8.19 11.13
CA ASN A 124 15.16 8.60 9.73
C ASN A 124 14.67 10.04 9.58
N VAL A 125 13.71 10.45 10.41
CA VAL A 125 13.11 11.80 10.36
C VAL A 125 13.72 12.77 11.37
N THR A 126 14.81 12.42 12.05
CA THR A 126 15.52 13.29 13.00
C THR A 126 16.97 13.49 12.56
N GLY A 127 17.54 14.67 12.86
CA GLY A 127 18.89 15.04 12.45
C GLY A 127 18.95 15.99 11.25
N ASN A 128 20.18 16.36 10.90
CA ASN A 128 20.50 17.28 9.80
C ASN A 128 20.55 16.53 8.46
N ASN A 129 20.35 17.25 7.35
CA ASN A 129 20.42 16.73 5.98
C ASN A 129 19.39 15.61 5.66
N LYS A 130 18.17 15.74 6.20
CA LYS A 130 17.03 14.90 5.86
C LYS A 130 16.22 15.58 4.77
N THR A 131 15.79 14.83 3.77
CA THR A 131 15.11 15.35 2.58
C THR A 131 13.72 14.74 2.45
N ASP A 132 13.62 13.49 2.02
CA ASP A 132 12.38 12.76 1.73
C ASP A 132 12.01 11.72 2.80
N GLU A 133 12.84 11.52 3.83
CA GLU A 133 12.66 10.37 4.73
C GLU A 133 11.33 10.35 5.49
N PHE A 134 10.70 11.51 5.64
CA PHE A 134 9.35 11.62 6.18
C PHE A 134 8.34 10.76 5.41
N TYR A 135 8.38 10.78 4.07
CA TYR A 135 7.42 10.08 3.22
C TYR A 135 7.56 8.55 3.29
N TYR A 136 8.79 8.05 3.50
CA TYR A 136 9.05 6.62 3.72
C TYR A 136 8.50 6.12 5.06
N CYS A 137 8.33 7.01 6.04
CA CYS A 137 7.77 6.66 7.35
C CYS A 137 6.23 6.67 7.36
N LEU A 138 5.58 7.19 6.31
CA LEU A 138 4.12 7.27 6.23
C LEU A 138 3.49 5.92 5.91
N THR A 139 2.46 5.55 6.67
CA THR A 139 1.54 4.49 6.25
C THR A 139 0.63 5.01 5.14
N LEU A 140 -0.02 4.11 4.40
CA LEU A 140 -1.09 4.48 3.46
C LEU A 140 -2.21 5.29 4.12
N GLY A 141 -2.50 5.01 5.40
CA GLY A 141 -3.48 5.76 6.18
C GLY A 141 -3.04 7.19 6.48
N ASP A 142 -1.75 7.42 6.71
CA ASP A 142 -1.19 8.74 6.95
C ASP A 142 -1.21 9.57 5.66
N LEU A 143 -0.75 9.00 4.54
CA LEU A 143 -0.82 9.63 3.21
C LEU A 143 -2.24 10.08 2.89
N TRP A 144 -3.21 9.17 3.03
CA TRP A 144 -4.61 9.48 2.79
C TRP A 144 -5.11 10.60 3.70
N THR A 145 -4.77 10.56 4.99
CA THR A 145 -5.19 11.56 5.98
C THR A 145 -4.61 12.94 5.67
N ILE A 146 -3.33 13.02 5.31
CA ILE A 146 -2.65 14.26 4.91
C ILE A 146 -3.30 14.82 3.63
N MET A 147 -3.41 14.00 2.58
CA MET A 147 -3.93 14.42 1.28
C MET A 147 -5.36 14.94 1.35
N GLN A 148 -6.24 14.29 2.12
CA GLN A 148 -7.63 14.71 2.22
C GLN A 148 -7.84 15.94 3.12
N ALA A 149 -6.88 16.21 4.02
CA ALA A 149 -7.00 17.29 5.02
C ALA A 149 -6.95 18.68 4.38
N ASP A 150 -6.21 18.84 3.27
CA ASP A 150 -6.21 20.06 2.47
C ASP A 150 -6.36 19.73 0.98
N TRP A 151 -7.54 19.24 0.62
CA TRP A 151 -7.84 18.87 -0.77
C TRP A 151 -7.63 20.02 -1.78
N PRO A 152 -8.01 21.30 -1.50
CA PRO A 152 -7.72 22.40 -2.41
C PRO A 152 -6.23 22.58 -2.73
N LEU A 153 -5.34 22.37 -1.75
CA LEU A 153 -3.89 22.36 -1.96
C LEU A 153 -3.46 21.15 -2.79
N ILE A 154 -3.97 19.96 -2.45
CA ILE A 154 -3.47 18.67 -2.96
C ILE A 154 -3.99 18.32 -4.35
N ARG A 155 -5.22 18.74 -4.71
CA ARG A 155 -5.90 18.27 -5.93
C ARG A 155 -5.11 18.50 -7.21
N ASN A 156 -4.25 19.53 -7.25
CA ASN A 156 -3.48 19.89 -8.45
C ASN A 156 -2.26 18.98 -8.68
N MET A 157 -1.90 18.11 -7.73
CA MET A 157 -0.93 17.04 -8.00
C MET A 157 -1.50 15.98 -8.94
N PHE A 158 -2.81 15.95 -9.11
CA PHE A 158 -3.48 15.10 -10.08
C PHE A 158 -3.76 15.89 -11.36
N ALA A 159 -3.61 15.24 -12.51
CA ALA A 159 -3.82 15.83 -13.83
C ALA A 159 -5.33 15.96 -14.16
N THR A 160 -6.10 16.62 -13.30
CA THR A 160 -7.57 16.62 -13.34
C THR A 160 -8.19 17.14 -14.63
N ASP A 161 -7.46 17.97 -15.36
CA ASP A 161 -7.95 18.66 -16.56
C ASP A 161 -7.92 17.76 -17.81
N VAL A 162 -7.12 16.69 -17.78
CA VAL A 162 -7.00 15.72 -18.87
C VAL A 162 -7.67 14.39 -18.55
N LEU A 163 -8.24 14.26 -17.35
CA LEU A 163 -9.03 13.10 -17.00
C LEU A 163 -10.38 13.16 -17.72
N GLY A 164 -10.77 12.07 -18.37
CA GLY A 164 -12.12 11.91 -18.95
C GLY A 164 -13.25 11.85 -17.90
N PHE A 165 -12.99 12.24 -16.65
CA PHE A 165 -13.93 12.26 -15.53
C PHE A 165 -13.53 13.32 -14.49
N THR A 166 -14.51 13.81 -13.71
CA THR A 166 -14.27 14.76 -12.63
C THR A 166 -13.69 14.06 -11.40
N PHE A 167 -12.42 14.31 -11.09
CA PHE A 167 -11.76 13.73 -9.91
C PHE A 167 -11.98 14.57 -8.64
N THR A 168 -13.08 14.28 -7.95
CA THR A 168 -13.49 14.99 -6.72
C THR A 168 -12.82 14.42 -5.46
N LYS A 169 -12.84 15.20 -4.36
CA LYS A 169 -12.43 14.71 -3.02
C LYS A 169 -13.17 13.43 -2.62
N THR A 170 -14.48 13.37 -2.89
CA THR A 170 -15.30 12.19 -2.58
C THR A 170 -14.81 10.99 -3.37
N MET A 171 -14.56 11.14 -4.67
CA MET A 171 -14.04 10.07 -5.52
C MET A 171 -12.66 9.60 -5.06
N PHE A 172 -11.76 10.52 -4.71
CA PHE A 172 -10.47 10.18 -4.12
C PHE A 172 -10.63 9.36 -2.83
N ASN A 173 -11.45 9.84 -1.89
CA ASN A 173 -11.67 9.17 -0.62
C ASN A 173 -12.30 7.76 -0.76
N ASP A 174 -13.28 7.60 -1.63
CA ASP A 174 -13.90 6.30 -1.88
C ASP A 174 -12.91 5.33 -2.55
N THR A 175 -12.08 5.83 -3.45
CA THR A 175 -11.05 5.04 -4.12
C THR A 175 -9.95 4.62 -3.13
N MET A 176 -9.45 5.54 -2.30
CA MET A 176 -8.47 5.24 -1.25
C MET A 176 -9.01 4.26 -0.21
N ARG A 177 -10.32 4.31 0.09
CA ARG A 177 -10.97 3.33 0.98
C ARG A 177 -10.84 1.92 0.43
N VAL A 178 -11.18 1.71 -0.84
CA VAL A 178 -11.07 0.40 -1.52
C VAL A 178 -9.63 -0.13 -1.46
N ILE A 179 -8.65 0.74 -1.74
CA ILE A 179 -7.24 0.35 -1.75
C ILE A 179 -6.76 0.00 -0.34
N LYS A 180 -7.09 0.82 0.67
CA LYS A 180 -6.72 0.56 2.07
C LYS A 180 -7.36 -0.72 2.61
N GLU A 181 -8.64 -0.94 2.34
CA GLU A 181 -9.33 -2.19 2.72
C GLU A 181 -8.64 -3.38 2.08
N THR A 182 -8.37 -3.31 0.77
CA THR A 182 -7.63 -4.36 0.05
C THR A 182 -6.26 -4.64 0.65
N ARG A 183 -5.50 -3.59 0.96
CA ARG A 183 -4.19 -3.71 1.62
C ARG A 183 -4.31 -4.42 2.97
N ASN A 184 -5.36 -4.15 3.74
CA ASN A 184 -5.62 -4.85 4.99
C ASN A 184 -6.02 -6.32 4.77
N GLU A 185 -6.87 -6.61 3.78
CA GLU A 185 -7.21 -7.99 3.42
C GLU A 185 -5.97 -8.78 2.98
N LEU A 186 -5.09 -8.18 2.16
CA LEU A 186 -3.80 -8.75 1.76
C LEU A 186 -2.93 -9.05 3.00
N PHE A 187 -2.80 -8.09 3.92
CA PHE A 187 -2.00 -8.23 5.13
C PHE A 187 -2.50 -9.35 6.05
N HIS A 188 -3.82 -9.52 6.15
CA HIS A 188 -4.45 -10.58 6.94
C HIS A 188 -4.68 -11.89 6.16
N SER A 189 -4.26 -11.93 4.89
CA SER A 189 -4.47 -13.07 3.99
C SER A 189 -5.94 -13.49 3.88
N ASN A 190 -6.84 -12.52 3.88
CA ASN A 190 -8.28 -12.71 3.76
C ASN A 190 -8.73 -12.69 2.29
N PRO A 191 -9.77 -13.46 1.91
CA PRO A 191 -10.21 -13.55 0.52
C PRO A 191 -10.59 -12.20 -0.10
N ILE A 192 -9.99 -11.92 -1.26
CA ILE A 192 -10.30 -10.72 -2.05
C ILE A 192 -11.48 -11.01 -2.98
N LYS A 193 -12.63 -10.40 -2.69
CA LYS A 193 -13.90 -10.66 -3.37
C LYS A 193 -14.00 -10.04 -4.76
N ASP A 194 -13.66 -8.76 -4.90
CA ASP A 194 -13.87 -8.00 -6.13
C ASP A 194 -12.54 -7.43 -6.66
N ARG A 195 -11.82 -8.26 -7.41
CA ARG A 195 -10.49 -7.92 -7.95
C ARG A 195 -10.59 -6.84 -9.02
N LYS A 196 -11.66 -6.84 -9.82
CA LYS A 196 -11.87 -5.84 -10.85
C LYS A 196 -12.01 -4.46 -10.24
N LYS A 197 -12.83 -4.32 -9.20
CA LYS A 197 -12.98 -3.06 -8.47
C LYS A 197 -11.66 -2.54 -7.90
N ILE A 198 -10.76 -3.44 -7.50
CA ILE A 198 -9.43 -3.06 -6.99
C ILE A 198 -8.54 -2.55 -8.11
N VAL A 199 -8.50 -3.25 -9.24
CA VAL A 199 -7.76 -2.83 -10.44
C VAL A 199 -8.26 -1.45 -10.90
N ASP A 200 -9.57 -1.29 -11.04
CA ASP A 200 -10.19 -0.02 -11.44
C ASP A 200 -9.88 1.11 -10.43
N ALA A 201 -9.82 0.81 -9.14
CA ALA A 201 -9.45 1.77 -8.10
C ALA A 201 -7.97 2.16 -8.18
N CYS A 202 -7.07 1.20 -8.40
CA CYS A 202 -5.64 1.46 -8.56
C CYS A 202 -5.38 2.30 -9.81
N GLU A 203 -5.96 1.90 -10.94
CA GLU A 203 -5.84 2.63 -12.22
C GLU A 203 -6.39 4.05 -12.08
N ARG A 204 -7.50 4.27 -11.37
CA ARG A 204 -8.04 5.62 -11.19
C ARG A 204 -7.06 6.55 -10.48
N ILE A 205 -6.37 6.08 -9.45
CA ILE A 205 -5.36 6.89 -8.75
C ILE A 205 -4.15 7.10 -9.65
N LEU A 206 -3.63 6.03 -10.25
CA LEU A 206 -2.44 6.08 -11.10
C LEU A 206 -2.65 7.00 -12.30
N ASN A 207 -3.78 6.88 -13.01
CA ASN A 207 -4.12 7.73 -14.13
C ASN A 207 -4.23 9.21 -13.71
N GLY A 208 -4.81 9.47 -12.52
CA GLY A 208 -4.79 10.81 -11.92
C GLY A 208 -3.38 11.35 -11.71
N LEU A 209 -2.43 10.49 -11.35
CA LEU A 209 -1.01 10.80 -11.16
C LEU A 209 -0.17 10.67 -12.45
N GLN A 210 -0.81 10.50 -13.62
CA GLN A 210 -0.16 10.31 -14.92
C GLN A 210 0.69 9.04 -15.06
N PHE A 211 0.31 7.99 -14.33
CA PHE A 211 0.83 6.62 -14.50
C PHE A 211 -0.25 5.72 -15.10
N HIS A 212 0.15 4.65 -15.77
CA HIS A 212 -0.76 3.62 -16.25
C HIS A 212 -0.43 2.27 -15.60
N LEU A 213 -1.44 1.62 -15.02
CA LEU A 213 -1.27 0.32 -14.37
C LEU A 213 -0.84 -0.76 -15.37
N GLY A 214 -1.27 -0.65 -16.63
CA GLY A 214 -0.87 -1.59 -17.69
C GLY A 214 0.62 -1.53 -17.99
N ASP A 215 1.22 -0.34 -17.99
CA ASP A 215 2.66 -0.16 -18.17
C ASP A 215 3.42 -0.77 -16.99
N TYR A 216 2.93 -0.54 -15.77
CA TYR A 216 3.49 -1.15 -14.57
C TYR A 216 3.41 -2.69 -14.59
N ASP A 217 2.29 -3.26 -15.02
CA ASP A 217 2.12 -4.72 -15.14
C ASP A 217 3.04 -5.30 -16.22
N HIS A 218 3.23 -4.57 -17.33
CA HIS A 218 4.19 -4.93 -18.37
C HIS A 218 5.62 -4.97 -17.82
N ASP A 219 6.05 -3.91 -17.13
CA ASP A 219 7.38 -3.82 -16.53
C ASP A 219 7.61 -4.91 -15.48
N LEU A 220 6.59 -5.20 -14.67
CA LEU A 220 6.64 -6.28 -13.69
C LEU A 220 6.82 -7.65 -14.37
N GLY A 221 6.14 -7.87 -15.50
CA GLY A 221 6.28 -9.10 -16.29
C GLY A 221 7.65 -9.23 -16.96
N ALA A 222 8.25 -8.11 -17.36
CA ALA A 222 9.60 -8.07 -17.93
C ALA A 222 10.71 -8.22 -16.88
N ALA A 223 10.46 -7.82 -15.63
CA ALA A 223 11.43 -7.87 -14.55
C ALA A 223 11.85 -9.32 -14.22
N GLN A 224 13.16 -9.59 -14.30
CA GLN A 224 13.71 -10.89 -13.94
C GLN A 224 14.04 -10.93 -12.44
N SER A 225 13.40 -11.84 -11.71
CA SER A 225 13.81 -12.18 -10.34
C SER A 225 14.57 -13.52 -10.34
N VAL A 226 15.82 -13.50 -9.90
CA VAL A 226 16.61 -14.72 -9.71
C VAL A 226 16.21 -15.35 -8.38
N ARG A 227 15.34 -16.37 -8.44
CA ARG A 227 15.05 -17.19 -7.26
C ARG A 227 16.19 -18.17 -7.06
N VAL A 228 16.64 -18.31 -5.82
CA VAL A 228 17.55 -19.41 -5.44
C VAL A 228 16.77 -20.72 -5.63
N PRO A 229 17.18 -21.60 -6.55
CA PRO A 229 16.48 -22.85 -6.78
C PRO A 229 16.59 -23.75 -5.55
N ALA A 230 15.55 -24.53 -5.27
CA ALA A 230 15.64 -25.57 -4.27
C ALA A 230 16.61 -26.65 -4.76
N THR A 231 17.71 -26.86 -4.06
CA THR A 231 18.75 -27.84 -4.42
C THR A 231 18.51 -29.24 -3.83
N VAL A 232 17.42 -29.41 -3.08
CA VAL A 232 17.11 -30.67 -2.40
C VAL A 232 16.49 -31.68 -3.37
N ALA A 233 17.13 -32.85 -3.49
CA ALA A 233 16.63 -33.94 -4.31
C ALA A 233 15.23 -34.39 -3.86
N ARG A 234 14.36 -34.65 -4.84
CA ARG A 234 13.00 -35.15 -4.58
C ARG A 234 13.06 -36.57 -4.01
N ALA A 235 12.37 -36.81 -2.90
CA ALA A 235 12.14 -38.15 -2.38
C ALA A 235 10.77 -38.68 -2.80
N GLN A 236 10.62 -40.01 -2.86
CA GLN A 236 9.33 -40.67 -3.18
C GLN A 236 8.20 -40.28 -2.22
N ARG A 237 8.53 -39.94 -0.96
CA ARG A 237 7.58 -39.46 0.05
C ARG A 237 7.02 -38.04 -0.21
N HIS A 238 7.54 -37.29 -1.17
CA HIS A 238 7.08 -35.93 -1.44
C HIS A 238 5.74 -35.94 -2.19
N VAL A 239 4.73 -35.33 -1.57
CA VAL A 239 3.32 -35.46 -1.98
C VAL A 239 2.89 -34.52 -3.11
N ILE A 240 3.62 -33.45 -3.43
CA ILE A 240 3.25 -32.55 -4.55
C ILE A 240 3.83 -33.12 -5.84
N PRO A 241 3.05 -33.45 -6.89
CA PRO A 241 3.57 -34.05 -8.11
C PRO A 241 4.70 -33.21 -8.73
N ALA A 242 5.73 -33.86 -9.25
CA ALA A 242 6.64 -33.18 -10.16
C ALA A 242 5.81 -32.79 -11.39
N ARG A 243 5.80 -31.50 -11.73
CA ARG A 243 5.28 -31.05 -13.03
C ARG A 243 6.46 -30.95 -13.98
#